data_AF-K1Z3Z5-F1
#
_entry.id   AF-K1Z3Z5-F1
#
_cell.length_a   1.000
_cell.length_b   1.000
_cell.length_c   1.000
_cell.angle_alpha   90.00
_cell.angle_beta   90.00
_cell.angle_gamma   90.00
#
_symmetry.space_group_name_H-M   'P 1'
#
loop_
_entity.id
_entity.type
_entity.pdbx_description
1 polymer ?
#
loop_
_entity_poly.entity_id
_entity_poly.type
_entity_poly.pdbx_seq_one_letter_code
_entity_poly.pdbx_strand_id
1 'polypeptide(L)'
;MPDLITHTAFAYFFTGKTRRFVIFVLLGAVLPDLTRVAFVIFTKNPHAYYFFAPLHTPFGSLLFVFLVVLLFEKEIRFRAFLWMLLGVAIHLILDVFQGHYTSYPYQWAFPYLGLKEEIFWFWPENTIYVAPFVLLAAILFYFYKKSRIKN
;
A
#
# COMPACT_ATOMS: atom_id res chain seq x y z
N MET A 1 -10.59 2.01 -7.13
CA MET A 1 -10.56 0.53 -7.20
C MET A 1 -10.81 -0.02 -5.81
N PRO A 2 -11.51 -1.15 -5.66
CA PRO A 2 -11.62 -1.87 -4.38
C PRO A 2 -10.27 -2.39 -3.84
N ASP A 3 -9.17 -2.15 -4.57
CA ASP A 3 -7.79 -2.37 -4.17
C ASP A 3 -7.42 -1.81 -2.81
N LEU A 4 -7.80 -0.56 -2.51
CA LEU A 4 -7.43 0.04 -1.23
C LEU A 4 -7.93 -0.79 -0.04
N ILE A 5 -9.14 -1.35 -0.15
CA ILE A 5 -9.71 -2.24 0.87
C ILE A 5 -8.93 -3.55 0.91
N THR A 6 -8.64 -4.13 -0.25
CA THR A 6 -7.87 -5.38 -0.35
C THR A 6 -6.48 -5.23 0.26
N HIS A 7 -5.73 -4.19 -0.10
CA HIS A 7 -4.38 -3.92 0.37
C HIS A 7 -4.35 -3.65 1.87
N THR A 8 -5.26 -2.82 2.38
CA THR A 8 -5.32 -2.52 3.82
C THR A 8 -5.79 -3.71 4.65
N ALA A 9 -6.80 -4.44 4.19
CA ALA A 9 -7.28 -5.65 4.86
C ALA A 9 -6.22 -6.75 4.84
N PHE A 10 -5.48 -6.91 3.74
CA PHE A 10 -4.40 -7.87 3.65
C PHE A 10 -3.21 -7.48 4.53
N ALA A 11 -2.81 -6.20 4.52
CA ALA A 11 -1.75 -5.69 5.39
C ALA A 11 -2.08 -5.89 6.88
N TYR A 12 -3.36 -5.88 7.26
CA TYR A 12 -3.78 -6.15 8.63
C TYR A 12 -3.32 -7.52 9.16
N PHE A 13 -3.25 -8.56 8.32
CA PHE A 13 -2.77 -9.89 8.75
C PHE A 13 -1.33 -9.89 9.23
N PHE A 14 -0.51 -8.96 8.75
CA PHE A 14 0.90 -8.81 9.11
C PHE A 14 1.10 -7.96 10.37
N THR A 15 0.01 -7.47 10.97
CA THR A 15 0.10 -6.67 12.19
C THR A 15 0.29 -7.57 13.42
N GLY A 16 1.37 -7.34 14.17
CA GLY A 16 1.62 -8.02 15.45
C GLY A 16 0.60 -7.65 16.54
N LYS A 17 0.68 -8.27 17.73
CA LYS A 17 -0.28 -8.07 18.84
C LYS A 17 -0.41 -6.60 19.31
N THR A 18 0.62 -5.79 19.08
CA THR A 18 0.66 -4.39 19.53
C THR A 18 -0.20 -3.49 18.66
N ARG A 19 -1.35 -3.05 19.19
CA ARG A 19 -2.26 -2.13 18.52
C ARG A 19 -1.62 -0.80 18.09
N ARG A 20 -0.62 -0.34 18.85
CA ARG A 20 0.09 0.93 18.60
C ARG A 20 0.71 1.03 17.21
N PHE A 21 1.11 -0.10 16.61
CA PHE A 21 1.81 -0.10 15.33
C PHE A 21 0.95 -0.53 14.14
N VAL A 22 -0.26 -1.07 14.41
CA VAL A 22 -1.25 -1.40 13.38
C VAL A 22 -1.53 -0.20 12.49
N ILE A 23 -1.73 0.98 13.10
CA ILE A 23 -2.07 2.19 12.36
C ILE A 23 -0.99 2.57 11.35
N PHE A 24 0.29 2.41 11.69
CA PHE A 24 1.39 2.72 10.78
C PHE A 24 1.44 1.76 9.60
N VAL A 25 1.19 0.46 9.82
CA VAL A 25 1.08 -0.52 8.72
C VAL A 25 -0.07 -0.17 7.79
N LEU A 26 -1.24 0.16 8.33
CA LEU A 26 -2.40 0.53 7.53
C LEU A 26 -2.16 1.85 6.77
N LEU A 27 -1.55 2.86 7.39
CA LEU A 27 -1.17 4.10 6.72
C LEU A 27 -0.17 3.84 5.57
N GLY A 28 0.81 2.97 5.82
CA GLY A 28 1.76 2.52 4.80
C GLY A 28 1.07 1.85 3.61
N ALA A 29 0.09 0.99 3.87
CA ALA A 29 -0.68 0.30 2.82
C ALA A 29 -1.68 1.21 2.07
N VAL A 30 -1.97 2.41 2.57
CA VAL A 30 -2.84 3.40 1.90
C VAL A 30 -2.02 4.39 1.08
N LEU A 31 -0.80 4.70 1.53
CA LEU A 31 0.03 5.78 1.01
C LEU A 31 0.27 5.73 -0.50
N PRO A 32 0.64 4.58 -1.10
CA PRO A 32 0.90 4.53 -2.53
C PRO A 32 -0.35 4.86 -3.36
N ASP A 33 -1.52 4.37 -2.97
CA ASP A 33 -2.79 4.68 -3.65
C ASP A 33 -3.26 6.14 -3.48
N LEU A 34 -2.88 6.82 -2.40
CA LEU A 34 -3.18 8.26 -2.26
C LEU A 34 -2.53 9.09 -3.36
N THR A 35 -1.40 8.65 -3.92
CA THR A 35 -0.75 9.32 -5.04
C THR A 35 -1.64 9.31 -6.29
N ARG A 36 -2.49 8.28 -6.46
CA ARG A 36 -3.49 8.18 -7.54
C ARG A 36 -4.67 9.12 -7.35
N VAL A 37 -5.02 9.48 -6.10
CA VAL A 37 -6.05 10.50 -5.81
C VAL A 37 -5.65 11.84 -6.40
N ALA A 38 -4.35 12.14 -6.46
CA ALA A 38 -3.86 13.35 -7.10
C ALA A 38 -4.25 13.42 -8.59
N PHE A 39 -4.40 12.30 -9.29
CA PHE A 39 -4.87 12.29 -10.69
C PHE A 39 -6.34 12.73 -10.81
N VAL A 40 -7.16 12.45 -9.80
CA VAL A 40 -8.57 12.88 -9.74
C VAL A 40 -8.66 14.36 -9.37
N ILE A 41 -7.75 14.86 -8.54
CA ILE A 41 -7.71 16.29 -8.16
C ILE A 41 -7.15 17.15 -9.30
N PHE A 42 -6.07 16.70 -9.95
CA PHE A 42 -5.35 17.42 -11.00
C PHE A 42 -5.71 16.94 -12.41
N THR A 43 -6.97 16.61 -12.68
CA THR A 43 -7.45 16.04 -13.96
C THR A 43 -7.08 16.85 -15.20
N LYS A 44 -6.95 18.17 -15.07
CA LYS A 44 -6.61 19.07 -16.19
C LYS A 44 -5.10 19.24 -16.42
N ASN A 45 -4.26 18.70 -15.53
CA ASN A 45 -2.82 18.82 -15.65
C ASN A 45 -2.22 17.50 -16.15
N PRO A 46 -1.83 17.40 -17.44
CA PRO A 46 -1.24 16.18 -17.98
C PRO A 46 0.10 15.83 -17.33
N HIS A 47 0.77 16.79 -16.69
CA HIS A 47 2.03 16.57 -15.99
C HIS A 47 1.87 15.99 -14.58
N ALA A 48 0.65 16.00 -14.02
CA ALA A 48 0.39 15.41 -12.71
C ALA A 48 0.78 13.91 -12.69
N TYR A 49 0.51 13.18 -13.79
CA TYR A 49 0.92 11.79 -13.93
C TYR A 49 2.42 11.60 -13.67
N TYR A 50 3.27 12.34 -14.38
CA TYR A 50 4.73 12.20 -14.27
C TYR A 50 5.28 12.61 -12.91
N PHE A 51 4.58 13.47 -12.17
CA PHE A 51 4.98 13.88 -10.84
C PHE A 51 4.59 12.86 -9.76
N PHE A 52 3.35 12.36 -9.78
CA PHE A 52 2.84 11.46 -8.72
C PHE A 52 3.08 9.99 -9.00
N ALA A 53 3.18 9.54 -10.26
CA ALA A 53 3.42 8.13 -10.58
C ALA A 53 4.71 7.57 -9.96
N PRO A 54 5.85 8.31 -9.92
CA PRO A 54 7.05 7.83 -9.23
C PRO A 54 6.85 7.58 -7.74
N LEU A 55 5.91 8.27 -7.08
CA LEU A 55 5.62 8.05 -5.65
C LEU A 55 4.92 6.70 -5.40
N HIS A 56 4.44 6.00 -6.43
CA HIS A 56 3.92 4.64 -6.37
C HIS A 56 4.98 3.58 -6.74
N THR A 57 6.27 3.93 -6.69
CA THR A 57 7.39 2.98 -6.89
C THR A 57 8.06 2.65 -5.55
N PRO A 58 8.88 1.60 -5.43
CA PRO A 58 9.60 1.30 -4.19
C PRO A 58 10.44 2.47 -3.68
N PHE A 59 11.22 3.11 -4.56
CA PHE A 59 12.07 4.23 -4.17
C PHE A 59 11.25 5.49 -3.85
N GLY A 60 10.26 5.81 -4.67
CA GLY A 60 9.39 6.97 -4.41
C GLY A 60 8.55 6.80 -3.16
N SER A 61 8.04 5.60 -2.90
CA SER A 61 7.28 5.28 -1.68
C SER A 61 8.17 5.31 -0.44
N LEU A 62 9.43 4.84 -0.54
CA LEU A 62 10.42 4.94 0.53
C LEU A 62 10.67 6.42 0.91
N LEU A 63 10.92 7.27 -0.09
CA LEU A 63 11.09 8.70 0.11
C LEU A 63 9.81 9.33 0.69
N PHE A 64 8.65 8.95 0.19
CA PHE A 64 7.38 9.48 0.66
C PHE A 64 7.12 9.11 2.13
N VAL A 65 7.33 7.84 2.51
CA VAL A 65 7.26 7.41 3.91
C VAL A 65 8.26 8.17 4.76
N PHE A 66 9.50 8.34 4.29
CA PHE A 66 10.52 9.12 5.00
C PHE A 66 10.03 10.56 5.29
N LEU A 67 9.45 11.24 4.29
CA LEU A 67 8.90 12.58 4.47
C LEU A 67 7.72 12.62 5.44
N VAL A 68 6.77 11.68 5.31
CA VAL A 68 5.59 11.62 6.19
C VAL A 68 5.99 11.40 7.63
N VAL A 69 7.00 10.56 7.90
CA VAL A 69 7.38 10.29 9.29
C VAL A 69 8.04 11.45 10.01
N LEU A 70 8.52 12.47 9.28
CA LEU A 70 9.04 13.69 9.88
C LEU A 70 7.96 14.48 10.65
N LEU A 71 6.69 14.23 10.37
CA LEU A 71 5.55 14.80 11.09
C LEU A 71 5.34 14.18 12.48
N PHE A 72 5.99 13.05 12.79
CA PHE A 72 5.89 12.41 14.10
C PHE A 72 7.03 12.82 15.04
N GLU A 73 6.73 12.74 16.34
CA GLU A 73 7.69 12.90 17.43
C GLU A 73 8.88 11.95 17.29
N LYS A 74 10.06 12.41 17.73
CA LYS A 74 11.34 11.71 17.54
C LYS A 74 11.33 10.30 18.16
N GLU A 75 10.62 10.14 19.26
CA GLU A 75 10.47 8.93 20.07
C GLU A 75 9.78 7.79 19.30
N ILE A 76 8.86 8.13 18.40
CA ILE A 76 8.07 7.15 17.63
C ILE A 76 8.47 7.09 16.15
N ARG A 77 9.16 8.12 15.64
CA ARG A 77 9.48 8.30 14.22
C ARG A 77 10.11 7.08 13.56
N PHE A 78 11.15 6.52 14.16
CA PHE A 78 11.83 5.35 13.57
C PHE A 78 10.93 4.12 13.53
N ARG A 79 10.10 3.91 14.56
CA ARG A 79 9.13 2.81 14.57
C ARG A 79 8.03 3.06 13.53
N ALA A 80 7.50 4.28 13.45
CA ALA A 80 6.53 4.67 12.44
C ALA A 80 7.08 4.38 11.03
N PHE A 81 8.33 4.76 10.76
CA PHE A 81 9.02 4.49 9.50
C PHE A 81 9.04 3.01 9.14
N LEU A 82 9.53 2.15 10.03
CA LEU A 82 9.61 0.72 9.77
C LEU A 82 8.23 0.09 9.54
N TRP A 83 7.24 0.45 10.35
CA TRP A 83 5.89 -0.13 10.25
C TRP A 83 5.13 0.40 9.02
N MET A 84 5.30 1.67 8.65
CA MET A 84 4.76 2.21 7.40
C MET A 84 5.44 1.59 6.19
N LEU A 85 6.76 1.37 6.25
CA LEU A 85 7.48 0.71 5.17
C LEU A 85 7.01 -0.74 4.96
N LEU A 86 6.69 -1.47 6.04
CA LEU A 86 6.04 -2.78 5.94
C LEU A 86 4.69 -2.69 5.21
N GLY A 87 3.86 -1.70 5.53
CA GLY A 87 2.58 -1.48 4.84
C GLY A 87 2.76 -1.21 3.35
N VAL A 88 3.70 -0.32 3.00
CA VAL A 88 4.07 -0.02 1.61
C VAL A 88 4.60 -1.26 0.89
N ALA A 89 5.46 -2.04 1.54
CA ALA A 89 6.02 -3.24 0.93
C ALA A 89 4.92 -4.26 0.61
N ILE A 90 3.98 -4.48 1.53
CA ILE A 90 2.83 -5.36 1.31
C ILE A 90 1.98 -4.85 0.15
N HIS A 91 1.68 -3.54 0.12
CA HIS A 91 0.95 -2.91 -0.98
C HIS A 91 1.62 -3.19 -2.32
N LEU A 92 2.88 -2.81 -2.47
CA LEU A 92 3.59 -2.95 -3.74
C LEU A 92 3.66 -4.42 -4.15
N ILE A 93 3.99 -5.33 -3.22
CA ILE A 93 4.04 -6.78 -3.50
C ILE A 93 2.71 -7.28 -4.05
N LEU A 94 1.57 -6.83 -3.50
CA LEU A 94 0.27 -7.21 -4.03
C LEU A 94 0.04 -6.67 -5.46
N ASP A 95 0.50 -5.45 -5.73
CA ASP A 95 0.41 -4.85 -7.06
C ASP A 95 1.24 -5.61 -8.12
N VAL A 96 2.33 -6.32 -7.76
CA VAL A 96 3.11 -7.17 -8.70
C VAL A 96 2.26 -8.27 -9.32
N PHE A 97 1.28 -8.76 -8.56
CA PHE A 97 0.39 -9.83 -9.02
C PHE A 97 -0.75 -9.28 -9.90
N GLN A 98 -0.91 -7.96 -9.99
CA GLN A 98 -1.89 -7.31 -10.84
C GLN A 98 -1.35 -7.04 -12.24
N GLY A 99 -2.24 -7.12 -13.23
CA GLY A 99 -1.94 -6.64 -14.59
C GLY A 99 -2.29 -5.18 -14.78
N HIS A 100 -1.59 -4.52 -15.69
CA HIS A 100 -1.86 -3.14 -16.05
C HIS A 100 -2.33 -3.00 -17.49
N TYR A 101 -3.36 -2.18 -17.71
CA TYR A 101 -3.87 -1.84 -19.04
C TYR A 101 -2.93 -0.93 -19.83
N THR A 102 -2.02 -0.23 -19.14
CA THR A 102 -1.09 0.73 -19.76
C THR A 102 0.19 0.04 -20.23
N SER A 103 0.74 0.50 -21.35
CA SER A 103 2.07 0.11 -21.84
C SER A 103 3.23 0.51 -20.90
N TYR A 104 2.91 1.19 -19.79
CA TYR A 104 3.82 1.50 -18.70
C TYR A 104 3.62 0.44 -17.59
N PRO A 105 4.47 -0.60 -17.53
CA PRO A 105 4.43 -1.56 -16.44
C PRO A 105 4.77 -0.87 -15.11
N TYR A 106 4.45 -1.52 -13.99
CA TYR A 106 4.93 -1.10 -12.68
C TYR A 106 6.44 -0.84 -12.73
N GLN A 107 6.83 0.38 -12.38
CA GLN A 107 8.23 0.80 -12.40
C GLN A 107 8.93 0.42 -11.09
N TRP A 108 8.91 -0.86 -10.76
CA TRP A 108 9.56 -1.38 -9.54
C TRP A 108 11.04 -1.01 -9.49
N ALA A 109 11.75 -1.18 -10.60
CA ALA A 109 13.14 -0.77 -10.71
C ALA A 109 13.37 0.75 -10.82
N PHE A 110 12.34 1.63 -10.81
CA PHE A 110 12.56 3.07 -10.89
C PHE A 110 13.60 3.54 -9.85
N PRO A 111 14.61 4.34 -10.25
CA PRO A 111 14.77 5.04 -11.53
C PRO A 111 15.45 4.23 -12.66
N TYR A 112 15.82 2.97 -12.42
CA TYR A 112 16.34 2.09 -13.46
C TYR A 112 15.21 1.68 -14.42
N LEU A 113 15.40 1.98 -15.71
CA LEU A 113 14.40 1.75 -16.76
C LEU A 113 14.56 0.34 -17.36
N GLY A 114 13.44 -0.35 -17.62
CA GLY A 114 13.38 -1.42 -18.64
C GLY A 114 12.98 -2.82 -18.19
N LEU A 115 12.68 -3.06 -16.91
CA LEU A 115 12.18 -4.36 -16.46
C LEU A 115 10.64 -4.34 -16.44
N LYS A 116 10.02 -5.31 -17.12
CA LYS A 116 8.60 -5.63 -16.93
C LYS A 116 8.52 -6.52 -15.69
N GLU A 117 8.09 -5.97 -14.57
CA GLU A 117 8.12 -6.65 -13.26
C GLU A 117 6.72 -7.02 -12.77
N GLU A 118 5.85 -7.45 -13.69
CA GLU A 118 4.51 -7.91 -13.37
C GLU A 118 4.43 -9.42 -13.58
N ILE A 119 3.93 -10.13 -12.56
CA ILE A 119 3.69 -11.58 -12.66
C ILE A 119 2.32 -11.85 -13.32
N PHE A 120 1.41 -10.87 -13.28
CA PHE A 120 0.09 -10.89 -13.91
C PHE A 120 -0.76 -12.12 -13.56
N TRP A 121 -1.17 -12.22 -12.30
CA TRP A 121 -2.09 -13.27 -11.83
C TRP A 121 -3.56 -12.88 -11.97
N PHE A 122 -3.88 -11.59 -11.83
CA PHE A 122 -5.26 -11.12 -11.93
C PHE A 122 -5.36 -9.71 -12.49
N TRP A 123 -6.52 -9.40 -13.06
CA TRP A 123 -6.87 -8.05 -13.46
C TRP A 123 -7.24 -7.21 -12.25
N PRO A 124 -6.93 -5.90 -12.24
CA PRO A 124 -7.23 -5.05 -11.11
C PRO A 124 -8.73 -4.96 -10.78
N GLU A 125 -9.61 -5.13 -11.78
CA GLU A 125 -11.07 -5.17 -11.63
C GLU A 125 -11.51 -6.40 -10.84
N ASN A 126 -10.78 -7.51 -10.94
CA ASN A 126 -11.12 -8.76 -10.26
C ASN A 126 -11.09 -8.60 -8.73
N THR A 127 -10.39 -7.59 -8.22
CA THR A 127 -10.33 -7.29 -6.79
C THR A 127 -11.70 -6.94 -6.21
N ILE A 128 -12.67 -6.51 -7.03
CA ILE A 128 -14.05 -6.25 -6.56
C ILE A 128 -14.73 -7.51 -6.05
N TYR A 129 -14.43 -8.65 -6.65
CA TYR A 129 -15.02 -9.94 -6.27
C TYR A 129 -14.34 -10.51 -5.03
N VAL A 130 -13.07 -10.18 -4.81
CA VAL A 130 -12.25 -10.74 -3.72
C VAL A 130 -12.28 -9.86 -2.46
N ALA A 131 -12.42 -8.55 -2.61
CA ALA A 131 -12.38 -7.57 -1.52
C ALA A 131 -13.34 -7.88 -0.36
N PRO A 132 -14.62 -8.27 -0.58
CA PRO A 132 -15.53 -8.60 0.52
C PRO A 132 -15.02 -9.78 1.37
N PHE A 133 -14.42 -10.79 0.73
CA PHE A 133 -13.91 -11.97 1.41
C PHE A 133 -12.63 -11.68 2.19
N VAL A 134 -11.70 -10.90 1.61
CA VAL A 134 -10.47 -10.48 2.30
C VAL A 134 -10.80 -9.59 3.49
N LEU A 135 -11.76 -8.67 3.34
CA LEU A 135 -12.26 -7.84 4.44
C LEU A 135 -12.90 -8.70 5.53
N LEU A 136 -13.77 -9.64 5.18
CA LEU A 136 -14.38 -10.56 6.13
C LEU A 136 -13.31 -11.37 6.88
N ALA A 137 -12.32 -11.90 6.16
CA ALA A 137 -11.21 -12.64 6.76
C ALA A 137 -10.39 -11.75 7.72
N ALA A 138 -10.14 -10.49 7.37
CA ALA A 138 -9.45 -9.54 8.25
C ALA A 138 -10.26 -9.24 9.53
N ILE A 139 -11.60 -9.13 9.41
CA ILE A 139 -12.52 -8.96 10.55
C ILE A 139 -12.49 -10.20 11.45
N LEU A 140 -12.58 -11.40 10.88
CA LEU A 140 -12.51 -12.65 11.63
C LEU A 140 -11.15 -12.78 12.34
N PHE A 141 -10.06 -12.42 11.66
CA PHE A 141 -8.72 -12.40 12.23
C PHE A 141 -8.57 -11.39 13.37
N TYR A 142 -9.19 -10.21 13.26
CA TYR A 142 -9.28 -9.24 14.35
C TYR A 142 -9.93 -9.87 15.60
N PHE A 143 -11.07 -10.55 15.44
CA PHE A 143 -11.77 -11.19 16.56
C PHE A 143 -10.96 -12.34 17.17
N TYR A 144 -10.33 -13.16 16.33
CA TYR A 144 -9.41 -14.23 16.78
C TYR A 144 -8.24 -13.66 17.59
N LYS A 145 -7.60 -12.60 17.11
CA LYS A 145 -6.49 -11.95 17.82
C LYS A 145 -6.96 -11.33 19.14
N LYS A 146 -8.15 -10.74 19.15
CA LYS A 146 -8.75 -10.14 20.34
C LYS A 146 -9.05 -11.18 21.42
N SER A 147 -9.50 -12.38 21.08
CA SER A 147 -9.74 -13.45 22.05
C SER A 147 -8.44 -13.97 22.68
N ARG A 148 -7.34 -13.98 21.93
CA ARG A 148 -6.01 -14.44 22.37
C ARG A 148 -5.17 -13.43 23.16
N ILE A 149 -5.61 -12.17 23.27
CA ILE A 149 -4.95 -11.14 24.10
C ILE A 149 -5.58 -11.06 25.50
N LYS A 150 -6.80 -11.56 25.66
CA LYS A 150 -7.52 -11.57 26.94
C LYS A 150 -7.21 -12.80 27.81
N ASN A 151 -6.48 -13.78 27.28
CA ASN A 151 -5.89 -14.91 28.02
C ASN A 151 -4.38 -14.67 28.16
#